data_AF-A0A2M8PK50-F1
#
_entry.id   AF-A0A2M8PK50-F1
#
_cell.length_a   1.000
_cell.length_b   1.000
_cell.length_c   1.000
_cell.angle_alpha   90.00
_cell.angle_beta   90.00
_cell.angle_gamma   90.00
#
_symmetry.space_group_name_H-M   'P 1'
#
loop_
_entity.id
_entity.type
_entity.pdbx_description
1 polymer ?
#
loop_
_entity_poly.entity_id
_entity_poly.type
_entity_poly.pdbx_seq_one_letter_code
_entity_poly.pdbx_strand_id
1 'polypeptide(L)'
;YNANRASAWDITPYAETIVLDSDYVVNSNQLNLLFEQPHDFLCHRHAYDIADKNSLVGFDTFSKTRLPHFWATVLFFRTTDRAKEIFDLIEMIRDNYDHYAELYGFQRTPFRNDYAVTIAQSINYGHVLDAIPSI
;
A
#
# COMPACT_ATOMS: atom_id res chain seq x y z
N TYR A 1 -12.34 1.17 -12.87
CA TYR A 1 -12.48 0.40 -11.61
C TYR A 1 -11.15 0.47 -10.88
N ASN A 2 -11.11 0.90 -9.62
CA ASN A 2 -9.85 1.14 -8.88
C ASN A 2 -9.38 -0.14 -8.14
N ALA A 3 -9.04 -1.19 -8.88
CA ALA A 3 -8.58 -2.47 -8.29
C ALA A 3 -7.39 -3.14 -9.02
N ASN A 4 -6.89 -2.50 -10.07
CA ASN A 4 -5.82 -3.03 -10.92
C ASN A 4 -4.43 -2.54 -10.48
N ARG A 5 -4.26 -2.06 -9.25
CA ARG A 5 -2.96 -1.57 -8.75
C ARG A 5 -1.89 -2.66 -8.79
N ALA A 6 -2.29 -3.91 -8.56
CA ALA A 6 -1.38 -5.04 -8.60
C ALA A 6 -0.78 -5.29 -10.00
N SER A 7 -1.55 -5.00 -11.06
CA SER A 7 -1.10 -5.15 -12.45
C SER A 7 0.07 -4.23 -12.80
N ALA A 8 0.41 -3.25 -11.94
CA ALA A 8 1.60 -2.42 -12.10
C ALA A 8 2.89 -3.24 -12.19
N TRP A 9 2.94 -4.40 -11.52
CA TRP A 9 4.06 -5.33 -11.61
C TRP A 9 4.27 -5.88 -13.03
N ASP A 10 3.20 -6.32 -13.69
CA ASP A 10 3.29 -6.98 -15.00
C ASP A 10 3.54 -6.01 -16.15
N ILE A 11 3.11 -4.76 -16.00
CA ILE A 11 3.15 -3.76 -17.08
C ILE A 11 4.37 -2.84 -17.01
N THR A 12 5.11 -2.82 -15.89
CA THR A 12 6.25 -1.90 -15.78
C THR A 12 7.43 -2.37 -16.65
N PRO A 13 8.00 -1.47 -17.48
CA PRO A 13 9.24 -1.76 -18.20
C PRO A 13 10.50 -1.38 -17.38
N TYR A 14 10.33 -0.84 -16.18
CA TYR A 14 11.41 -0.24 -15.38
C TYR A 14 11.85 -1.15 -14.24
N ALA A 15 13.14 -1.11 -13.91
CA ALA A 15 13.70 -1.82 -12.75
C ALA A 15 13.24 -1.22 -11.42
N GLU A 16 12.92 0.08 -11.39
CA GLU A 16 12.41 0.81 -10.24
C GLU A 16 11.20 1.62 -10.70
N THR A 17 10.07 1.52 -10.00
CA THR A 17 8.80 2.08 -10.44
C THR A 17 8.09 2.80 -9.30
N ILE A 18 7.57 3.99 -9.58
CA ILE A 18 6.61 4.69 -8.70
C ILE A 18 5.23 4.60 -9.35
N VAL A 19 4.25 4.13 -8.59
CA VAL A 19 2.83 4.13 -8.94
C VAL A 19 2.14 5.22 -8.14
N LEU A 20 1.39 6.08 -8.84
CA LEU A 20 0.65 7.19 -8.23
C LEU A 20 -0.85 7.03 -8.49
N ASP A 21 -1.65 7.50 -7.53
CA ASP A 21 -3.05 7.82 -7.77
C ASP A 21 -3.18 8.86 -8.90
N SER A 22 -4.20 8.71 -9.76
CA SER A 22 -4.42 9.63 -10.89
C SER A 22 -4.80 11.05 -10.45
N ASP A 23 -5.29 11.20 -9.23
CA ASP A 23 -5.64 12.45 -8.56
C ASP A 23 -4.56 12.94 -7.59
N TYR A 24 -3.35 12.34 -7.64
CA TYR A 24 -2.19 12.85 -6.93
C TYR A 24 -1.48 13.96 -7.72
N VAL A 25 -1.19 15.09 -7.06
CA VAL A 25 -0.46 16.21 -7.67
C VAL A 25 0.99 16.22 -7.22
N VAL A 26 1.91 15.99 -8.16
CA VAL A 26 3.35 16.12 -7.91
C VAL A 26 3.75 17.61 -7.97
N ASN A 27 4.13 18.18 -6.83
CA ASN A 27 4.52 19.60 -6.71
C ASN A 27 5.92 19.81 -6.11
N SER A 28 6.77 18.80 -6.13
CA SER A 28 8.18 18.87 -5.70
C SER A 28 8.98 17.70 -6.25
N ASN A 29 10.28 17.68 -5.98
CA ASN A 29 11.18 16.56 -6.29
C ASN A 29 11.30 15.52 -5.15
N GLN A 30 10.48 15.59 -4.10
CA GLN A 30 10.62 14.73 -2.91
C GLN A 30 10.48 13.23 -3.22
N LEU A 31 9.70 12.87 -4.24
CA LEU A 31 9.57 11.47 -4.68
C LEU A 31 10.89 10.87 -5.20
N ASN A 32 11.89 11.69 -5.56
CA ASN A 32 13.21 11.20 -5.95
C ASN A 32 13.91 10.46 -4.80
N LEU A 33 13.60 10.80 -3.55
CA LEU A 33 14.18 10.17 -2.37
C LEU A 33 13.82 8.68 -2.27
N LEU A 34 12.75 8.22 -2.94
CA LEU A 34 12.33 6.82 -2.96
C LEU A 34 13.35 5.93 -3.68
N PHE A 35 13.95 6.43 -4.76
CA PHE A 35 14.99 5.72 -5.50
C PHE A 35 16.29 5.59 -4.70
N GLU A 36 16.51 6.45 -3.71
CA GLU A 36 17.69 6.42 -2.83
C GLU A 36 17.52 5.44 -1.65
N GLN A 37 16.29 4.99 -1.35
CA GLN A 37 16.04 4.06 -0.25
C GLN A 37 16.50 2.64 -0.58
N PRO A 38 16.97 1.85 0.39
CA PRO A 38 17.46 0.48 0.14
C PRO A 38 16.35 -0.60 0.06
N HIS A 39 15.07 -0.22 0.14
CA HIS A 39 13.95 -1.15 0.30
C HIS A 39 13.31 -1.58 -1.02
N ASP A 40 12.92 -2.85 -1.13
CA ASP A 40 12.31 -3.40 -2.36
C ASP A 40 10.90 -2.88 -2.67
N PHE A 41 10.16 -2.51 -1.63
CA PHE A 41 8.79 -2.01 -1.71
C PHE A 41 8.58 -0.96 -0.61
N LEU A 42 7.96 0.17 -0.96
CA LEU A 42 7.66 1.26 -0.05
C LEU A 42 6.29 1.84 -0.34
N CYS A 43 5.63 2.29 0.72
CA CYS A 43 4.40 3.06 0.63
C CYS A 43 4.21 3.90 1.89
N HIS A 44 3.28 4.86 1.84
CA HIS A 44 3.08 5.77 2.97
C HIS A 44 2.36 5.11 4.13
N ARG A 45 2.81 5.44 5.34
CA ARG A 45 2.17 5.00 6.59
C ARG A 45 1.23 6.03 7.17
N HIS A 46 1.60 7.30 7.07
CA HIS A 46 0.87 8.40 7.67
C HIS A 46 0.26 9.31 6.61
N ALA A 47 -0.87 9.93 6.96
CA ALA A 47 -1.50 10.96 6.16
C ALA A 47 -1.70 12.22 7.01
N TYR A 48 -1.38 13.39 6.44
CA TYR A 48 -1.38 14.65 7.16
C TYR A 48 -2.42 15.61 6.58
N ASP A 49 -3.26 16.17 7.45
CA ASP A 49 -4.27 17.18 7.08
C ASP A 49 -3.66 18.57 7.22
N ILE A 50 -3.27 19.17 6.09
CA ILE A 50 -2.66 20.50 6.06
C ILE A 50 -3.65 21.63 6.36
N ALA A 51 -4.96 21.36 6.28
CA ALA A 51 -6.01 22.36 6.52
C ALA A 51 -6.47 22.37 8.00
N ASP A 52 -5.83 21.57 8.86
CA ASP A 52 -6.14 21.42 10.30
C ASP A 52 -7.61 21.10 10.57
N LYS A 53 -8.26 20.35 9.67
CA LYS A 53 -9.66 19.92 9.84
C LYS A 53 -9.78 18.64 10.64
N ASN A 54 -8.65 18.05 11.04
CA ASN A 54 -8.56 16.76 11.73
C ASN A 54 -9.34 15.64 11.01
N SER A 55 -9.47 15.75 9.68
CA SER A 55 -10.28 14.84 8.87
C SER A 55 -9.66 13.44 8.73
N LEU A 56 -8.37 13.32 9.04
CA LEU A 56 -7.58 12.10 8.85
C LEU A 56 -7.24 11.35 10.15
N VAL A 57 -7.65 11.85 11.33
CA VAL A 57 -7.28 11.32 12.66
C VAL A 57 -7.74 9.85 12.89
N GLY A 58 -8.62 9.31 12.05
CA GLY A 58 -9.08 7.92 12.11
C GLY A 58 -8.36 6.94 11.19
N PHE A 59 -7.40 7.38 10.38
CA PHE A 59 -6.85 6.57 9.28
C PHE A 59 -5.46 5.98 9.53
N ASP A 60 -4.87 6.17 10.70
CA ASP A 60 -3.57 5.56 11.06
C ASP A 60 -3.64 4.02 11.22
N THR A 61 -4.85 3.52 11.47
CA THR A 61 -5.12 2.09 11.60
C THR A 61 -6.32 1.69 10.75
N PHE A 62 -6.35 0.46 10.27
CA PHE A 62 -7.49 -0.08 9.53
C PHE A 62 -8.13 -1.26 10.26
N SER A 63 -9.39 -1.50 9.95
CA SER A 63 -10.22 -2.62 10.43
C SER A 63 -10.47 -2.65 11.94
N LYS A 64 -11.28 -3.61 12.39
CA LYS A 64 -11.59 -3.81 13.81
C LYS A 64 -10.36 -4.21 14.65
N THR A 65 -9.34 -4.79 14.02
CA THR A 65 -8.10 -5.19 14.70
C THR A 65 -7.14 -4.03 14.94
N ARG A 66 -7.45 -2.83 14.43
CA ARG A 66 -6.62 -1.61 14.53
C ARG A 66 -5.18 -1.85 14.05
N LEU A 67 -5.02 -2.65 13.00
CA LEU A 67 -3.72 -2.84 12.41
C LEU A 67 -3.21 -1.54 11.78
N PRO A 68 -1.91 -1.28 11.88
CA PRO A 68 -1.15 -0.38 11.01
C PRO A 68 -1.74 -0.19 9.61
N HIS A 69 -2.19 1.02 9.25
CA HIS A 69 -2.66 1.31 7.88
C HIS A 69 -1.50 1.71 6.97
N PHE A 70 -1.49 1.20 5.74
CA PHE A 70 -0.54 1.57 4.69
C PHE A 70 -1.30 1.99 3.43
N TRP A 71 -0.93 3.14 2.89
CA TRP A 71 -1.62 3.79 1.78
C TRP A 71 -1.09 3.33 0.43
N ALA A 72 -2.00 3.11 -0.53
CA ALA A 72 -1.68 2.78 -1.91
C ALA A 72 -1.64 3.99 -2.85
N THR A 73 -1.69 5.22 -2.30
CA THR A 73 -1.63 6.48 -3.07
C THR A 73 -0.30 6.67 -3.77
N VAL A 74 0.79 6.31 -3.10
CA VAL A 74 2.14 6.23 -3.66
C VAL A 74 2.70 4.87 -3.29
N LEU A 75 3.01 4.06 -4.31
CA LEU A 75 3.76 2.82 -4.15
C LEU A 75 5.09 2.97 -4.89
N PHE A 76 6.18 2.58 -4.25
CA PHE A 76 7.46 2.40 -4.90
C PHE A 76 7.83 0.93 -4.83
N PHE A 77 8.38 0.40 -5.92
CA PHE A 77 8.92 -0.96 -5.92
C PHE A 77 10.09 -1.13 -6.88
N ARG A 78 10.92 -2.12 -6.58
CA ARG A 78 11.97 -2.63 -7.46
C ARG A 78 11.55 -3.96 -8.05
N THR A 79 12.03 -4.28 -9.25
CA THR A 79 11.78 -5.60 -9.87
C THR A 79 12.63 -6.68 -9.19
N THR A 80 12.23 -7.07 -7.98
CA THR A 80 12.86 -8.10 -7.15
C THR A 80 11.85 -9.17 -6.76
N ASP A 81 12.33 -10.35 -6.37
CA ASP A 81 11.47 -11.47 -5.96
C ASP A 81 10.59 -11.08 -4.76
N ARG A 82 11.15 -10.31 -3.82
CA ARG A 82 10.39 -9.83 -2.66
C ARG A 82 9.24 -8.90 -3.05
N ALA A 83 9.49 -7.94 -3.95
CA ALA A 83 8.42 -7.08 -4.44
C ALA A 83 7.36 -7.90 -5.17
N LYS A 84 7.78 -8.88 -5.98
CA LYS A 84 6.86 -9.81 -6.66
C LYS A 84 5.95 -10.53 -5.67
N GLU A 85 6.50 -11.07 -4.58
CA GLU A 85 5.71 -11.74 -3.54
C GLU A 85 4.64 -10.81 -2.96
N ILE A 86 4.96 -9.53 -2.71
CA ILE A 86 3.99 -8.54 -2.23
C ILE A 86 2.88 -8.32 -3.27
N PHE A 87 3.22 -8.19 -4.55
CA PHE A 87 2.22 -8.05 -5.61
C PHE A 87 1.32 -9.28 -5.75
N ASP A 88 1.90 -10.48 -5.75
CA ASP A 88 1.16 -11.75 -5.80
C ASP A 88 0.21 -11.88 -4.59
N LEU A 89 0.63 -11.42 -3.40
CA LEU A 89 -0.24 -11.34 -2.23
C LEU A 89 -1.39 -10.34 -2.42
N ILE A 90 -1.14 -9.15 -2.98
CA ILE A 90 -2.19 -8.17 -3.27
C ILE A 90 -3.24 -8.76 -4.22
N GLU A 91 -2.81 -9.51 -5.24
CA GLU A 91 -3.72 -10.21 -6.16
C GLU A 91 -4.55 -11.27 -5.46
N MET A 92 -3.91 -12.14 -4.67
CA MET A 92 -4.61 -13.15 -3.88
C MET A 92 -5.64 -12.52 -2.93
N ILE A 93 -5.30 -11.41 -2.28
CA ILE A 93 -6.22 -10.69 -1.38
C ILE A 93 -7.38 -10.07 -2.13
N ARG A 94 -7.13 -9.48 -3.32
CA ARG A 94 -8.17 -8.97 -4.21
C ARG A 94 -9.15 -10.06 -4.61
N ASP A 95 -8.64 -11.22 -5.02
CA ASP A 95 -9.45 -12.33 -5.52
C ASP A 95 -10.23 -13.03 -4.39
N ASN A 96 -9.77 -12.88 -3.14
CA ASN A 96 -10.39 -13.44 -1.94
C ASN A 96 -10.86 -12.35 -0.95
N TYR A 97 -11.26 -11.17 -1.44
CA TYR A 97 -11.44 -9.99 -0.58
C TYR A 97 -12.46 -10.18 0.55
N ASP A 98 -13.54 -10.93 0.31
CA ASP A 98 -14.56 -11.22 1.32
C ASP A 98 -14.00 -12.03 2.51
N HIS A 99 -13.10 -12.98 2.23
CA HIS A 99 -12.43 -13.76 3.27
C HIS A 99 -11.56 -12.85 4.15
N TYR A 100 -10.76 -11.99 3.52
CA TYR A 100 -9.90 -11.05 4.24
C TYR A 100 -10.70 -9.98 4.99
N ALA A 101 -11.83 -9.51 4.42
CA ALA A 101 -12.73 -8.57 5.08
C ALA A 101 -13.31 -9.15 6.37
N GLU A 102 -13.65 -10.44 6.38
CA GLU A 102 -14.13 -11.14 7.56
C GLU A 102 -13.01 -11.38 8.58
N LEU A 103 -11.86 -11.87 8.13
CA LEU A 103 -10.70 -12.18 8.98
C LEU A 103 -10.18 -10.93 9.72
N TYR A 104 -10.07 -9.80 9.03
CA TYR A 104 -9.53 -8.56 9.60
C TYR A 104 -10.63 -7.64 10.14
N GLY A 105 -11.88 -7.84 9.74
CA GLY A 105 -13.03 -7.06 10.22
C GLY A 105 -13.12 -5.67 9.58
N PHE A 106 -13.11 -5.60 8.25
CA PHE A 106 -13.37 -4.36 7.48
C PHE A 106 -14.55 -4.54 6.50
N GLN A 107 -14.95 -3.46 5.82
CA GLN A 107 -16.08 -3.48 4.88
C GLN A 107 -15.74 -4.28 3.60
N ARG A 108 -16.60 -5.23 3.20
CA ARG A 108 -16.42 -6.06 2.00
C ARG A 108 -16.46 -5.25 0.69
N THR A 109 -17.14 -4.12 0.68
CA THR A 109 -17.27 -3.26 -0.49
C THR A 109 -17.19 -1.78 -0.11
N PRO A 110 -16.57 -0.91 -0.94
CA PRO A 110 -15.84 -1.24 -2.17
C PRO A 110 -14.48 -1.89 -1.88
N PHE A 111 -13.87 -2.51 -2.90
CA PHE A 111 -12.47 -2.91 -2.82
C PHE A 111 -11.56 -1.69 -2.62
N ARG A 112 -10.64 -1.80 -1.66
CA ARG A 112 -9.64 -0.77 -1.37
C ARG A 112 -8.23 -1.32 -1.49
N ASN A 113 -7.45 -0.73 -2.40
CA ASN A 113 -6.03 -1.09 -2.57
C ASN A 113 -5.23 -0.93 -1.27
N ASP A 114 -5.50 0.10 -0.48
CA ASP A 114 -4.81 0.34 0.80
C ASP A 114 -4.95 -0.87 1.76
N TYR A 115 -6.13 -1.50 1.79
CA TYR A 115 -6.36 -2.68 2.64
C TYR A 115 -5.60 -3.89 2.12
N ALA A 116 -5.60 -4.09 0.80
CA ALA A 116 -4.84 -5.19 0.19
C ALA A 116 -3.32 -5.01 0.39
N VAL A 117 -2.79 -3.80 0.18
CA VAL A 117 -1.37 -3.48 0.43
C VAL A 117 -1.01 -3.68 1.89
N THR A 118 -1.85 -3.19 2.81
CA THR A 118 -1.62 -3.35 4.24
C THR A 118 -1.54 -4.84 4.66
N ILE A 119 -2.49 -5.65 4.19
CA ILE A 119 -2.53 -7.08 4.50
C ILE A 119 -1.35 -7.81 3.86
N ALA A 120 -1.03 -7.50 2.60
CA ALA A 120 0.10 -8.09 1.88
C ALA A 120 1.44 -7.82 2.60
N GLN A 121 1.69 -6.58 3.01
CA GLN A 121 2.89 -6.25 3.78
C GLN A 121 2.90 -6.95 5.15
N SER A 122 1.75 -6.99 5.83
CA SER A 122 1.65 -7.71 7.11
C SER A 122 2.02 -9.19 6.95
N ILE A 123 1.56 -9.85 5.88
CA ILE A 123 1.89 -11.25 5.59
C ILE A 123 3.36 -11.41 5.20
N ASN A 124 3.89 -10.58 4.27
CA ASN A 124 5.27 -10.67 3.79
C ASN A 124 6.31 -10.48 4.91
N TYR A 125 5.97 -9.73 5.95
CA TYR A 125 6.81 -9.52 7.14
C TYR A 125 6.45 -10.43 8.33
N GLY A 126 5.64 -11.48 8.11
CA GLY A 126 5.29 -12.46 9.15
C GLY A 126 4.55 -11.85 10.34
N HIS A 127 3.78 -10.79 10.11
CA HIS A 127 3.07 -9.98 11.11
C HIS A 127 3.96 -9.30 12.16
N VAL A 128 5.26 -9.16 11.89
CA VAL A 128 6.17 -8.32 12.69
C VAL A 128 6.04 -6.87 12.20
N LEU A 129 5.01 -6.17 12.68
CA LEU A 129 4.54 -4.91 12.09
C LEU A 129 5.57 -3.76 12.16
N ASP A 130 6.39 -3.72 13.21
CA ASP A 130 7.44 -2.71 13.38
C ASP A 130 8.64 -2.93 12.44
N ALA A 131 8.71 -4.07 11.76
CA ALA A 131 9.75 -4.37 10.78
C ALA A 131 9.38 -3.92 9.35
N ILE A 132 8.14 -3.48 9.11
CA ILE A 132 7.68 -3.06 7.79
C ILE A 132 8.24 -1.66 7.49
N PRO A 133 9.09 -1.48 6.46
CA PRO A 133 9.60 -0.18 6.08
C PRO A 133 8.47 0.66 5.47
N SER A 134 8.44 1.94 5.80
CA SER A 134 7.48 2.89 5.25
C SER A 134 8.04 4.29 5.19
N ILE A 135 7.40 5.10 4.35
CA ILE A 135 7.70 6.53 4.15
C ILE A 135 6.59 7.42 4.70
#